data_AF-A0A3S1A1U4-F1
#
_entry.id   AF-A0A3S1A1U4-F1
#
_cell.length_a   1.000
_cell.length_b   1.000
_cell.length_c   1.000
_cell.angle_alpha   90.00
_cell.angle_beta   90.00
_cell.angle_gamma   90.00
#
_symmetry.space_group_name_H-M   'P 1'
#
loop_
_entity.id
_entity.type
_entity.pdbx_description
1 polymer ?
#
loop_
_entity_poly.entity_id
_entity_poly.type
_entity_poly.pdbx_seq_one_letter_code
_entity_poly.pdbx_strand_id
1 'polypeptide(L)'
;MGARLRVFLTREQDETLLKLRATNVPQKVKDRAEVIRLNAHGWYVEKIAGHFKWTAQTVREVLHRWKKSGTEGLWELPGRGGKTKWR
;
A
#
# COMPACT_ATOMS: atom_id res chain seq x y z
N MET A 1 -11.60 -14.27 14.69
CA MET A 1 -11.84 -13.50 13.45
C MET A 1 -11.56 -12.03 13.76
N GLY A 2 -10.41 -11.51 13.30
CA GLY A 2 -9.85 -10.22 13.74
C GLY A 2 -10.58 -9.01 13.14
N ALA A 3 -10.49 -7.88 13.84
CA ALA A 3 -11.13 -6.62 13.48
C ALA A 3 -10.83 -6.20 12.03
N ARG A 4 -11.85 -5.66 11.36
CA ARG A 4 -11.78 -5.22 9.97
C ARG A 4 -10.86 -4.00 9.87
N LEU A 5 -9.74 -4.15 9.18
CA LEU A 5 -8.87 -3.02 8.81
C LEU A 5 -9.52 -2.25 7.67
N ARG A 6 -10.10 -1.10 8.01
CA ARG A 6 -10.64 -0.13 7.07
C ARG A 6 -9.89 1.18 7.22
N VAL A 7 -9.28 1.63 6.14
CA VAL A 7 -8.66 2.94 6.01
C VAL A 7 -9.73 3.89 5.49
N PHE A 8 -9.85 5.05 6.12
CA PHE A 8 -10.63 6.16 5.60
C PHE A 8 -9.64 7.19 5.07
N LEU A 9 -9.76 7.51 3.79
CA LEU A 9 -8.94 8.53 3.15
C LEU A 9 -9.70 9.85 3.15
N THR A 10 -9.00 10.94 3.47
CA THR A 10 -9.51 12.28 3.18
C THR A 10 -9.35 12.59 1.70
N ARG A 11 -10.08 13.61 1.21
CA ARG A 11 -10.00 14.04 -0.20
C ARG A 11 -8.57 14.39 -0.61
N GLU A 12 -7.83 15.08 0.25
CA GLU A 12 -6.43 15.45 0.03
C GLU A 12 -5.51 14.23 -0.09
N GLN A 13 -5.75 13.19 0.71
CA GLN A 13 -4.99 11.94 0.64
C GLN A 13 -5.30 11.19 -0.65
N ASP A 14 -6.56 11.13 -1.07
CA ASP A 14 -6.93 10.50 -2.34
C ASP A 14 -6.30 11.23 -3.54
N GLU A 15 -6.32 12.56 -3.55
CA GLU A 15 -5.66 13.36 -4.58
C GLU A 15 -4.14 13.15 -4.60
N THR A 16 -3.52 13.00 -3.43
CA THR A 16 -2.09 12.69 -3.33
C THR A 16 -1.77 11.30 -3.88
N LEU A 17 -2.58 10.29 -3.56
CA LEU A 17 -2.43 8.93 -4.11
C LEU A 17 -2.66 8.91 -5.62
N LEU A 18 -3.60 9.71 -6.13
CA LEU A 18 -3.86 9.87 -7.56
C LEU A 18 -2.66 10.51 -8.27
N LYS A 19 -2.06 11.55 -7.67
CA LYS A 19 -0.84 12.18 -8.20
C LYS A 19 0.33 11.21 -8.25
N LEU A 20 0.50 10.34 -7.24
CA LEU A 20 1.55 9.31 -7.25
C LEU A 20 1.41 8.33 -8.42
N ARG A 21 0.20 8.07 -8.92
CA ARG A 21 -0.02 7.23 -10.11
C ARG A 21 0.49 7.92 -11.39
N ALA A 22 0.33 9.24 -11.48
CA ALA A 22 0.74 10.05 -12.62
C ALA A 22 2.25 10.33 -12.66
N THR A 23 2.90 10.38 -11.50
CA THR A 23 4.34 10.60 -11.39
C THR A 23 5.14 9.34 -11.77
N ASN A 24 6.37 9.52 -12.26
CA ASN A 24 7.31 8.43 -12.58
C ASN A 24 7.89 7.76 -11.32
N VAL A 25 7.01 7.24 -10.45
CA VAL A 25 7.36 6.49 -9.25
C VAL A 25 7.50 5.00 -9.55
N PRO A 26 8.25 4.23 -8.74
CA PRO A 26 8.38 2.78 -8.90
C PRO A 26 7.01 2.09 -8.90
N GLN A 27 6.84 1.06 -9.74
CA GLN A 27 5.58 0.32 -9.88
C GLN A 27 5.01 -0.16 -8.54
N LYS A 28 5.88 -0.65 -7.63
CA LYS A 28 5.51 -1.06 -6.27
C LYS A 28 4.80 0.04 -5.47
N VAL A 29 5.20 1.31 -5.63
CA VAL A 29 4.58 2.44 -4.94
C VAL A 29 3.17 2.67 -5.51
N LYS A 30 2.98 2.52 -6.82
CA LYS A 30 1.68 2.59 -7.48
C LYS A 30 0.75 1.47 -7.01
N ASP A 31 1.25 0.24 -6.95
CA ASP A 31 0.46 -0.92 -6.49
C ASP A 31 0.02 -0.74 -5.03
N ARG A 32 0.92 -0.30 -4.15
CA ARG A 32 0.59 -0.02 -2.73
C ARG A 32 -0.42 1.13 -2.59
N ALA A 33 -0.30 2.18 -3.39
CA ALA A 33 -1.27 3.28 -3.41
C ALA A 33 -2.65 2.78 -3.84
N GLU A 34 -2.72 1.91 -4.84
CA GLU A 34 -3.98 1.35 -5.34
C GLU A 34 -4.64 0.42 -4.32
N VAL A 35 -3.85 -0.41 -3.61
CA VAL A 35 -4.33 -1.23 -2.47
C VAL A 35 -5.02 -0.38 -1.41
N ILE A 36 -4.44 0.78 -1.06
CA ILE A 36 -5.00 1.67 -0.04
C ILE A 36 -6.30 2.33 -0.53
N ARG A 37 -6.35 2.79 -1.79
CA ARG A 37 -7.58 3.34 -2.38
C ARG A 37 -8.68 2.29 -2.44
N LEU A 38 -8.38 1.07 -2.87
CA LEU A 38 -9.36 -0.01 -2.92
C LEU A 38 -9.92 -0.33 -1.52
N ASN A 39 -9.06 -0.37 -0.49
CA ASN A 39 -9.53 -0.54 0.88
C ASN A 39 -10.42 0.62 1.36
N ALA A 40 -10.09 1.86 0.99
CA ALA A 40 -10.90 3.04 1.28
C ALA A 40 -12.27 3.00 0.59
N HIS A 41 -12.33 2.50 -0.65
CA HIS A 41 -13.57 2.21 -1.37
C HIS A 41 -14.37 1.05 -0.77
N GLY A 42 -13.88 0.40 0.30
CA GLY A 42 -14.58 -0.67 1.01
C GLY A 42 -14.27 -2.07 0.50
N TRP A 43 -13.23 -2.24 -0.33
CA TRP A 43 -12.79 -3.58 -0.74
C TRP A 43 -12.15 -4.33 0.42
N TYR A 44 -12.46 -5.63 0.49
CA TYR A 44 -11.87 -6.53 1.48
C TYR A 44 -10.42 -6.85 1.16
N VAL A 45 -9.62 -7.03 2.22
CA VAL A 45 -8.20 -7.42 2.14
C VAL A 45 -8.02 -8.66 1.26
N GLU A 46 -8.87 -9.66 1.39
CA GLU A 46 -8.80 -10.91 0.62
C GLU A 46 -9.11 -10.69 -0.86
N LYS A 47 -10.07 -9.82 -1.16
CA LYS A 47 -10.43 -9.45 -2.54
C LYS A 47 -9.29 -8.68 -3.23
N ILE A 48 -8.67 -7.75 -2.49
CA ILE A 48 -7.50 -7.00 -2.96
C ILE A 48 -6.32 -7.96 -3.16
N ALA A 49 -6.07 -8.85 -2.20
CA ALA A 49 -5.01 -9.85 -2.29
C ALA A 49 -5.16 -10.72 -3.55
N GLY A 50 -6.37 -11.18 -3.86
CA GLY A 50 -6.67 -11.90 -5.10
C GLY A 50 -6.43 -11.08 -6.37
N HIS A 51 -6.75 -9.79 -6.35
CA HIS A 51 -6.56 -8.89 -7.49
C HIS A 51 -5.08 -8.68 -7.82
N PHE A 52 -4.23 -8.47 -6.80
CA PHE A 52 -2.79 -8.25 -6.96
C PHE A 52 -1.96 -9.53 -6.96
N LYS A 53 -2.58 -10.71 -6.81
CA LYS A 53 -1.90 -12.00 -6.56
C LYS A 53 -0.96 -11.94 -5.36
N TRP A 54 -1.34 -11.21 -4.32
CA TRP A 54 -0.60 -11.06 -3.07
C TRP A 54 -1.19 -11.92 -1.97
N THR A 55 -0.45 -12.08 -0.87
CA THR A 55 -1.02 -12.67 0.35
C THR A 55 -1.85 -11.61 1.10
N ALA A 56 -2.91 -12.05 1.79
CA ALA A 56 -3.69 -11.17 2.65
C ALA A 56 -2.84 -10.50 3.75
N GLN A 57 -1.75 -11.17 4.17
CA GLN A 57 -0.79 -10.61 5.13
C GLN A 57 -0.06 -9.41 4.55
N THR A 58 0.45 -9.50 3.33
CA THR A 58 1.12 -8.38 2.64
C THR A 58 0.21 -7.16 2.53
N VAL A 59 -1.07 -7.37 2.18
CA VAL A 59 -2.05 -6.28 2.12
C VAL A 59 -2.27 -5.65 3.50
N ARG A 60 -2.38 -6.45 4.57
CA ARG A 60 -2.49 -5.92 5.94
C ARG A 60 -1.25 -5.11 6.34
N GLU A 61 -0.05 -5.58 6.01
CA GLU A 61 1.19 -4.86 6.30
C GLU A 61 1.23 -3.50 5.61
N VAL A 62 0.81 -3.42 4.35
CA VAL A 62 0.70 -2.14 3.60
C VAL A 62 -0.28 -1.20 4.31
N LEU A 63 -1.47 -1.69 4.69
CA LEU A 63 -2.46 -0.88 5.40
C LEU A 63 -1.96 -0.42 6.79
N HIS A 64 -1.26 -1.27 7.53
CA HIS A 64 -0.66 -0.92 8.81
C HIS A 64 0.44 0.13 8.67
N ARG A 65 1.31 0.01 7.65
CA ARG A 65 2.34 1.01 7.35
C ARG A 65 1.72 2.35 6.98
N TRP A 66 0.67 2.34 6.15
CA TRP A 66 -0.08 3.56 5.84
C TRP A 66 -0.71 4.19 7.09
N LYS A 67 -1.33 3.39 7.96
CA LYS A 67 -1.93 3.92 9.20
C LYS A 67 -0.88 4.52 10.15
N LYS A 68 0.35 4.00 10.14
CA LYS A 68 1.45 4.46 11.00
C LYS A 68 2.21 5.66 10.45
N SER A 69 2.44 5.70 9.13
CA SER A 69 3.39 6.63 8.49
C SER A 69 2.81 7.34 7.26
N GLY A 70 1.53 7.16 6.94
CA GLY A 70 0.87 7.80 5.81
C GLY A 70 1.59 7.56 4.48
N THR A 71 1.76 8.64 3.72
CA THR A 71 2.43 8.65 2.41
C THR A 71 3.89 8.22 2.48
N GLU A 72 4.58 8.46 3.58
CA GLU A 72 5.96 8.01 3.77
C GLU A 72 6.05 6.48 3.84
N GLY A 73 5.01 5.82 4.37
CA GLY A 73 4.93 4.36 4.47
C GLY A 73 4.72 3.64 3.12
N LEU A 74 4.38 4.37 2.06
CA LEU A 74 4.30 3.84 0.69
C LEU A 74 5.69 3.61 0.09
N TRP A 75 6.62 4.50 0.42
CA TRP A 75 8.00 4.43 -0.02
C TRP A 75 8.73 3.33 0.74
N GLU A 76 9.53 2.55 0.04
CA GLU A 76 10.47 1.66 0.72
C GLU A 76 11.46 2.56 1.45
N LEU A 77 11.42 2.59 2.79
CA LEU A 77 12.49 3.22 3.56
C LEU A 77 13.83 2.65 3.02
N PRO A 78 14.86 3.48 2.81
CA PRO A 78 16.18 3.00 2.40
C PRO A 78 16.82 1.99 3.38
N GLY A 79 16.18 1.74 4.53
CA GLY A 79 16.61 0.81 5.57
C GLY A 79 16.11 -0.62 5.39
N ARG A 80 16.77 -1.37 4.50
CA ARG A 80 17.19 -2.79 4.59
C ARG A 80 17.57 -3.23 3.18
N GLY A 81 18.54 -2.52 2.59
CA GLY A 81 19.30 -3.05 1.48
C GLY A 81 19.91 -4.38 1.92
N GLY A 82 19.25 -5.49 1.59
CA GLY A 82 19.90 -6.78 1.58
C GLY A 82 21.08 -6.62 0.63
N LYS A 83 22.30 -6.70 1.18
CA LYS A 83 23.51 -6.62 0.37
C LYS A 83 23.33 -7.54 -0.84
N THR A 84 23.48 -7.02 -2.05
CA THR A 84 23.54 -7.82 -3.27
C THR A 84 24.67 -8.84 -3.07
N LYS A 85 24.32 -10.09 -2.78
CA LYS A 85 25.27 -11.19 -2.74
C LYS A 85 25.36 -11.69 -4.18
N TRP A 86 26.35 -11.19 -4.92
CA TRP A 86 26.74 -11.82 -6.18
C TRP A 86 27.38 -13.17 -5.87
N ARG A 87 26.84 -14.24 -6.45
CA ARG A 87 27.55 -15.50 -6.69
C ARG A 87 26.98 -16.16 -7.94
#